data_AF-A0A3C1CA25-F1
#
_entry.id   AF-A0A3C1CA25-F1
#
_cell.length_a   1.000
_cell.length_b   1.000
_cell.length_c   1.000
_cell.angle_alpha   90.00
_cell.angle_beta   90.00
_cell.angle_gamma   90.00
#
_symmetry.space_group_name_H-M   'P 1'
#
loop_
_entity.id
_entity.type
_entity.pdbx_description
1 polymer ?
#
loop_
_entity_poly.entity_id
_entity_poly.type
_entity_poly.pdbx_seq_one_letter_code
_entity_poly.pdbx_strand_id
1 'polypeptide(L)'
;MKQIWKRITHWEQWNFFVLYFPLFPFWIWYCIRSRSVWFFSASNPTITFGGFEGEGKKEMYEQLPVHYFPSTFYISPDVSTKEAEDMIRSAGFDLPFTVKPDVGMKGLLFRKITSWEQWRIYHEKMNVEYLVQAFVDFPVEYSVFYYRHPASEKGLISGFIQKDLLQIRGDGLSTINELIKVHPKAKSRMTELQVRHADKLDKIPLPGEIYYLSYAGNHNRGAQFTNLANEIDDTLLNFFDKLSH
;
A
#
# COMPACT_ATOMS: atom_id res chain seq x y z
N MET A 1 30.50 22.14 -0.02
CA MET A 1 29.91 22.17 1.34
C MET A 1 28.38 22.15 1.35
N LYS A 2 27.65 23.13 0.77
CA LYS A 2 26.17 23.17 0.81
C LYS A 2 25.47 21.90 0.29
N GLN A 3 25.96 21.27 -0.78
CA GLN A 3 25.36 20.03 -1.30
C GLN A 3 25.63 18.79 -0.42
N ILE A 4 26.79 18.71 0.22
CA ILE A 4 27.13 17.60 1.12
C ILE A 4 26.29 17.71 2.40
N TRP A 5 26.17 18.91 2.96
CA TRP A 5 25.28 19.20 4.09
C TRP A 5 23.81 18.91 3.75
N LYS A 6 23.37 19.26 2.54
CA LYS A 6 22.03 18.90 2.05
C LYS A 6 21.86 17.38 1.98
N ARG A 7 22.82 16.64 1.45
CA ARG A 7 22.77 15.16 1.41
C ARG A 7 22.75 14.54 2.81
N ILE A 8 23.52 15.06 3.76
CA ILE A 8 23.55 14.53 5.14
C ILE A 8 22.24 14.82 5.87
N THR A 9 21.69 16.02 5.74
CA THR A 9 20.44 16.41 6.44
C THR A 9 19.18 15.79 5.83
N HIS A 10 19.20 15.42 4.55
CA HIS A 10 18.08 14.77 3.88
C HIS A 10 18.20 13.24 3.99
N TRP A 11 18.15 12.72 5.22
CA TRP A 11 18.30 11.30 5.52
C TRP A 11 17.29 10.40 4.79
N GLU A 12 16.12 10.94 4.43
CA GLU A 12 15.10 10.26 3.60
C GLU A 12 15.61 9.85 2.21
N GLN A 13 16.70 10.46 1.75
CA GLN A 13 17.34 10.17 0.45
C GLN A 13 18.55 9.25 0.61
N TRP A 14 18.90 8.84 1.84
CA TRP A 14 20.04 7.97 2.07
C TRP A 14 19.78 6.58 1.51
N ASN A 15 20.87 5.91 1.15
CA ASN A 15 20.79 4.51 0.77
C ASN A 15 20.28 3.68 1.96
N PHE A 16 19.37 2.75 1.66
CA PHE A 16 18.75 1.86 2.65
C PHE A 16 19.81 1.17 3.54
N PHE A 17 20.90 0.65 2.99
CA PHE A 17 21.93 -0.02 3.78
C PHE A 17 22.56 0.90 4.84
N VAL A 18 22.78 2.18 4.52
CA VAL A 18 23.38 3.13 5.47
C VAL A 18 22.43 3.42 6.63
N LEU A 19 21.13 3.55 6.35
CA LEU A 19 20.11 3.80 7.38
C LEU A 19 19.98 2.63 8.35
N TYR A 20 20.05 1.39 7.84
CA TYR A 20 19.82 0.19 8.65
C TYR A 20 21.10 -0.42 9.23
N PHE A 21 22.29 -0.04 8.74
CA PHE A 21 23.57 -0.56 9.24
C PHE A 21 23.74 -0.45 10.77
N PRO A 22 23.38 0.68 11.43
CA PRO A 22 23.48 0.78 12.89
C PRO A 22 22.65 -0.24 13.68
N LEU A 23 21.62 -0.84 13.06
CA LEU A 23 20.79 -1.87 13.69
C LEU A 23 21.42 -3.27 13.64
N PHE A 24 22.43 -3.46 12.79
CA PHE A 24 23.04 -4.77 12.55
C PHE A 24 23.69 -5.41 13.80
N PRO A 25 24.44 -4.67 14.65
CA PRO A 25 24.97 -5.24 15.90
C PRO A 25 23.86 -5.71 16.86
N PHE A 26 22.75 -4.97 16.94
CA PHE A 26 21.60 -5.35 17.76
C PHE A 26 20.91 -6.60 17.22
N TRP A 27 20.78 -6.71 15.90
CA TRP A 27 20.27 -7.92 15.25
C TRP A 27 21.10 -9.16 15.61
N ILE A 28 22.42 -9.08 15.46
CA ILE A 28 23.33 -10.18 15.83
C ILE A 28 23.16 -10.55 17.31
N TRP A 29 23.10 -9.55 18.18
CA TRP A 29 22.90 -9.78 19.61
C TRP A 29 21.57 -10.50 19.90
N TYR A 30 20.48 -10.12 19.24
CA TYR A 30 19.20 -10.81 19.37
C TYR A 30 19.24 -12.24 18.82
N CYS A 31 19.93 -12.49 17.71
CA CYS A 31 20.13 -13.85 17.20
C CYS A 31 20.84 -14.74 18.22
N ILE A 32 21.90 -14.23 18.87
CA ILE A 32 22.64 -14.97 19.90
C ILE A 32 21.75 -15.19 21.14
N ARG A 33 21.09 -14.13 21.62
CA ARG A 33 20.26 -14.17 22.82
C ARG A 33 19.07 -15.13 22.68
N SER A 34 18.40 -15.09 21.54
CA SER A 34 17.24 -15.95 21.24
C SER A 34 17.63 -17.35 20.77
N ARG A 35 18.90 -17.56 20.39
CA ARG A 35 19.40 -18.76 19.70
C ARG A 35 18.64 -19.04 18.40
N SER A 36 18.11 -18.01 17.75
CA SER A 36 17.40 -18.09 16.49
C SER A 36 17.75 -16.91 15.59
N VAL A 37 18.17 -17.20 14.36
CA VAL A 37 18.39 -16.15 13.34
C VAL A 37 17.09 -15.51 12.86
N TRP A 38 15.96 -16.17 13.12
CA TRP A 38 14.61 -15.75 12.75
C TRP A 38 13.76 -15.41 13.97
N PHE A 39 14.38 -14.89 15.04
CA PHE A 39 13.70 -14.60 16.32
C PHE A 39 12.43 -13.75 16.19
N PHE A 40 12.39 -12.88 15.16
CA PHE A 40 11.29 -11.97 14.91
C PHE A 40 10.05 -12.65 14.32
N SER A 41 10.15 -13.86 13.76
CA SER A 41 8.97 -14.55 13.21
C SER A 41 7.94 -14.91 14.30
N ALA A 42 8.36 -14.89 15.57
CA ALA A 42 7.50 -15.08 16.73
C ALA A 42 6.63 -13.86 17.06
N SER A 43 6.79 -12.71 16.38
CA SER A 43 5.98 -11.51 16.66
C SER A 43 4.52 -11.68 16.25
N ASN A 44 4.26 -12.37 15.14
CA ASN A 44 2.93 -12.71 14.63
C ASN A 44 2.91 -14.21 14.28
N PRO A 45 2.84 -15.12 15.26
CA PRO A 45 3.05 -16.56 15.05
C PRO A 45 1.98 -17.22 14.17
N THR A 46 0.84 -16.55 13.98
CA THR A 46 -0.28 -16.96 13.13
C THR A 46 -0.15 -16.47 11.68
N ILE A 47 0.94 -15.76 11.34
CA ILE A 47 1.23 -15.29 9.98
C ILE A 47 2.51 -15.96 9.49
N THR A 48 2.52 -16.41 8.23
CA THR A 48 3.67 -16.97 7.54
C THR A 48 4.89 -16.08 7.74
N PHE A 49 5.93 -16.66 8.34
CA PHE A 49 7.18 -15.99 8.67
C PHE A 49 7.03 -14.67 9.46
N GLY A 50 6.00 -14.57 10.31
CA GLY A 50 5.70 -13.38 11.11
C GLY A 50 5.27 -12.16 10.29
N GLY A 51 4.93 -12.35 9.01
CA GLY A 51 4.65 -11.28 8.05
C GLY A 51 5.90 -10.60 7.50
N PHE A 52 7.08 -11.23 7.60
CA PHE A 52 8.31 -10.68 7.03
C PHE A 52 8.39 -10.91 5.52
N GLU A 53 8.08 -12.12 5.06
CA GLU A 53 8.08 -12.48 3.64
C GLU A 53 7.27 -13.75 3.38
N GLY A 54 6.53 -13.75 2.26
CA GLY A 54 5.85 -14.91 1.70
C GLY A 54 4.40 -15.08 2.14
N GLU A 55 3.90 -14.25 3.06
CA GLU A 55 2.52 -14.26 3.53
C GLU A 55 1.52 -13.89 2.42
N GLY A 56 0.38 -14.59 2.43
CA GLY A 56 -0.76 -14.32 1.56
C GLY A 56 -1.68 -13.26 2.16
N LYS A 57 -2.36 -12.48 1.33
CA LYS A 57 -3.36 -11.50 1.80
C LYS A 57 -4.57 -12.20 2.42
N LYS A 58 -4.89 -13.40 1.93
CA LYS A 58 -5.89 -14.29 2.50
C LYS A 58 -5.62 -14.63 3.96
N GLU A 59 -4.41 -15.06 4.27
CA GLU A 59 -3.98 -15.38 5.64
C GLU A 59 -4.16 -14.18 6.60
N MET A 60 -3.89 -12.96 6.11
CA MET A 60 -4.09 -11.74 6.89
C MET A 60 -5.59 -11.43 7.09
N TYR A 61 -6.41 -11.56 6.04
CA TYR A 61 -7.84 -11.27 6.12
C TYR A 61 -8.62 -12.28 6.96
N GLU A 62 -8.22 -13.54 6.97
CA GLU A 62 -8.82 -14.59 7.81
C GLU A 62 -8.67 -14.31 9.32
N GLN A 63 -7.71 -13.47 9.71
CA GLN A 63 -7.48 -13.06 11.09
C GLN A 63 -8.24 -11.78 11.48
N LEU A 64 -8.83 -11.08 10.52
CA LEU A 64 -9.55 -9.85 10.75
C LEU A 64 -11.07 -10.09 10.74
N PRO A 65 -11.85 -9.40 11.60
CA PRO A 65 -13.29 -9.39 11.46
C PRO A 65 -13.71 -8.85 10.08
N VAL A 66 -14.66 -9.52 9.44
CA VAL A 66 -15.07 -9.30 8.03
C VAL A 66 -15.49 -7.87 7.66
N HIS A 67 -15.82 -7.03 8.66
CA HIS A 67 -16.22 -5.64 8.44
C HIS A 67 -15.04 -4.66 8.47
N TYR A 68 -13.82 -5.11 8.76
CA TYR A 68 -12.60 -4.28 8.76
C TYR A 68 -11.81 -4.33 7.45
N PHE A 69 -12.24 -5.12 6.48
CA PHE A 69 -11.66 -5.13 5.14
C PHE A 69 -12.77 -5.17 4.08
N PRO A 70 -12.53 -4.62 2.89
CA PRO A 70 -13.52 -4.62 1.81
C PRO A 70 -13.86 -6.03 1.34
N SER A 71 -15.08 -6.23 0.83
CA SER A 71 -15.53 -7.49 0.24
C SER A 71 -14.46 -8.04 -0.71
N THR A 72 -14.09 -9.30 -0.50
CA THR A 72 -12.96 -9.94 -1.17
C THR A 72 -13.36 -11.32 -1.65
N PHE A 73 -12.98 -11.66 -2.88
CA PHE A 73 -13.25 -12.93 -3.53
C PHE A 73 -11.98 -13.44 -4.20
N TYR A 74 -11.73 -14.74 -4.15
CA TYR A 74 -10.49 -15.35 -4.64
C TYR A 74 -10.73 -16.11 -5.93
N ILE A 75 -9.79 -16.01 -6.86
CA ILE A 75 -9.86 -16.65 -8.16
C ILE A 75 -8.58 -17.46 -8.37
N SER A 76 -8.77 -18.76 -8.58
CA SER A 76 -7.70 -19.64 -9.05
C SER A 76 -7.41 -19.35 -10.54
N PRO A 77 -6.13 -19.34 -10.96
CA PRO A 77 -5.76 -19.14 -12.36
C PRO A 77 -6.27 -20.26 -13.29
N ASP A 78 -6.62 -21.43 -12.74
CA ASP A 78 -7.09 -22.58 -13.51
C ASP A 78 -8.56 -22.46 -13.95
N VAL A 79 -9.30 -21.50 -13.40
CA VAL A 79 -10.71 -21.27 -13.73
C VAL A 79 -10.81 -20.60 -15.10
N SER A 80 -11.71 -21.08 -15.96
CA SER A 80 -11.90 -20.47 -17.28
C SER A 80 -12.41 -19.04 -17.15
N THR A 81 -12.10 -18.17 -18.12
CA THR A 81 -12.53 -16.76 -18.11
C THR A 81 -14.04 -16.60 -17.95
N LYS A 82 -14.84 -17.48 -18.56
CA LYS A 82 -16.30 -17.42 -18.46
C LYS A 82 -16.78 -17.78 -17.05
N GLU A 83 -16.28 -18.88 -16.50
CA GLU A 83 -16.65 -19.33 -15.15
C GLU A 83 -16.23 -18.30 -14.10
N ALA A 84 -15.02 -17.75 -14.22
CA ALA A 84 -14.53 -16.72 -13.30
C ALA A 84 -15.38 -15.44 -13.37
N GLU A 85 -15.85 -15.03 -14.56
CA GLU A 85 -16.73 -13.87 -14.71
C GLU A 85 -18.06 -14.10 -13.99
N ASP A 86 -18.67 -15.27 -14.18
CA ASP A 86 -19.94 -15.65 -13.55
C ASP A 86 -19.79 -15.74 -12.01
N MET A 87 -18.66 -16.25 -11.52
CA MET A 87 -18.34 -16.30 -10.09
C MET A 87 -18.24 -14.89 -9.47
N ILE A 88 -17.53 -13.96 -10.12
CA ILE A 88 -17.37 -12.57 -9.62
C ILE A 88 -18.73 -11.88 -9.55
N ARG A 89 -19.55 -12.01 -10.59
CA ARG A 89 -20.89 -11.41 -10.65
C ARG A 89 -21.81 -12.00 -9.58
N SER A 90 -21.78 -13.31 -9.41
CA SER A 90 -22.59 -14.02 -8.41
C SER A 90 -22.16 -13.66 -6.98
N ALA A 91 -20.88 -13.33 -6.78
CA ALA A 91 -20.36 -12.81 -5.51
C ALA A 91 -20.73 -11.34 -5.25
N GLY A 92 -21.44 -10.68 -6.16
CA GLY A 92 -21.98 -9.33 -5.97
C GLY A 92 -21.00 -8.19 -6.20
N PHE A 93 -19.96 -8.39 -7.01
CA PHE A 93 -18.99 -7.32 -7.31
C PHE A 93 -19.44 -6.44 -8.46
N ASP A 94 -19.52 -5.14 -8.19
CA ASP A 94 -19.74 -4.10 -9.18
C ASP A 94 -18.43 -3.45 -9.64
N LEU A 95 -18.46 -2.86 -10.85
CA LEU A 95 -17.36 -2.04 -11.35
C LEU A 95 -17.42 -0.63 -10.73
N PRO A 96 -16.27 -0.01 -10.37
CA PRO A 96 -14.95 -0.60 -10.44
C PRO A 96 -14.63 -1.49 -9.22
N PHE A 97 -13.82 -2.52 -9.46
CA PHE A 97 -13.18 -3.31 -8.40
C PHE A 97 -11.67 -3.34 -8.60
N THR A 98 -10.95 -3.94 -7.65
CA THR A 98 -9.50 -4.12 -7.75
C THR A 98 -9.14 -5.59 -7.85
N VAL A 99 -8.02 -5.86 -8.52
CA VAL A 99 -7.41 -7.17 -8.58
C VAL A 99 -5.94 -7.10 -8.18
N LYS A 100 -5.49 -8.09 -7.41
CA LYS A 100 -4.09 -8.24 -7.00
C LYS A 100 -3.77 -9.69 -6.64
N PRO A 101 -2.54 -10.18 -6.89
CA PRO A 101 -2.12 -11.52 -6.45
C PRO A 101 -2.28 -11.69 -4.94
N ASP A 102 -2.60 -12.89 -4.49
CA ASP A 102 -2.70 -13.19 -3.06
C ASP A 102 -1.35 -12.99 -2.37
N VAL A 103 -0.29 -13.59 -2.92
CA VAL A 103 1.10 -13.34 -2.54
C VAL A 103 1.73 -12.37 -3.55
N GLY A 104 2.20 -11.22 -3.10
CA GLY A 104 2.81 -10.24 -4.00
C GLY A 104 3.27 -8.97 -3.32
N MET A 105 4.26 -8.32 -3.92
CA MET A 105 4.97 -7.17 -3.33
C MET A 105 4.92 -5.91 -4.22
N LYS A 106 5.10 -4.75 -3.61
CA LYS A 106 5.33 -3.44 -4.29
C LYS A 106 4.23 -3.02 -5.28
N GLY A 107 3.01 -3.52 -5.12
CA GLY A 107 1.89 -3.25 -6.03
C GLY A 107 2.05 -3.84 -7.43
N LEU A 108 2.96 -4.80 -7.61
CA LEU A 108 3.08 -5.54 -8.85
C LEU A 108 1.77 -6.27 -9.15
N LEU A 109 1.34 -6.22 -10.41
CA LEU A 109 0.08 -6.81 -10.89
C LEU A 109 -1.19 -6.29 -10.17
N PHE A 110 -1.12 -5.23 -9.36
CA PHE A 110 -2.33 -4.55 -8.90
C PHE A 110 -3.00 -3.80 -10.05
N ARG A 111 -4.31 -3.96 -10.24
CA ARG A 111 -5.10 -3.17 -11.20
C ARG A 111 -6.42 -2.74 -10.59
N LYS A 112 -6.83 -1.50 -10.92
CA LYS A 112 -8.23 -1.07 -10.81
C LYS A 112 -8.92 -1.45 -12.11
N ILE A 113 -9.94 -2.30 -12.03
CA ILE A 113 -10.75 -2.75 -13.14
C ILE A 113 -11.94 -1.81 -13.28
N THR A 114 -12.09 -1.21 -14.45
CA THR A 114 -13.20 -0.30 -14.80
C THR A 114 -14.08 -0.85 -15.92
N SER A 115 -13.71 -1.98 -16.51
CA SER A 115 -14.50 -2.71 -17.49
C SER A 115 -14.21 -4.21 -17.43
N TRP A 116 -15.17 -5.04 -17.81
CA TRP A 116 -14.97 -6.50 -17.89
C TRP A 116 -13.88 -6.89 -18.88
N GLU A 117 -13.71 -6.14 -19.96
CA GLU A 117 -12.62 -6.36 -20.92
C GLU A 117 -11.24 -6.19 -20.27
N GLN A 118 -11.05 -5.15 -19.44
CA GLN A 118 -9.81 -4.99 -18.69
C GLN A 118 -9.54 -6.17 -17.75
N TRP A 119 -10.59 -6.72 -17.13
CA TRP A 119 -10.47 -7.87 -16.26
C TRP A 119 -10.16 -9.16 -17.04
N ARG A 120 -10.77 -9.41 -18.20
CA ARG A 120 -10.46 -10.60 -19.02
C ARG A 120 -9.00 -10.63 -19.43
N ILE A 121 -8.48 -9.51 -19.94
CA ILE A 121 -7.06 -9.35 -20.29
C ILE A 121 -6.16 -9.58 -19.07
N TYR A 122 -6.60 -9.20 -17.87
CA TYR A 122 -5.88 -9.46 -16.64
C TYR A 122 -5.88 -10.95 -16.32
N HIS A 123 -7.05 -11.59 -16.26
CA HIS A 123 -7.24 -13.00 -15.91
C HIS A 123 -6.42 -13.92 -16.82
N GLU A 124 -6.44 -13.69 -18.15
CA GLU A 124 -5.67 -14.48 -19.12
C GLU A 124 -4.15 -14.42 -18.92
N LYS A 125 -3.65 -13.39 -18.23
CA LYS A 125 -2.21 -13.22 -17.94
C LYS A 125 -1.83 -13.71 -16.54
N MET A 126 -2.80 -14.00 -15.70
CA MET A 126 -2.55 -14.44 -14.33
C MET A 126 -2.30 -15.95 -14.29
N ASN A 127 -1.17 -16.33 -13.71
CA ASN A 127 -0.76 -17.72 -13.51
C ASN A 127 -0.68 -18.09 -12.02
N VAL A 128 -1.22 -17.24 -11.15
CA VAL A 128 -1.24 -17.39 -9.69
C VAL A 128 -2.62 -17.00 -9.18
N GLU A 129 -2.97 -17.50 -7.99
CA GLU A 129 -4.19 -17.09 -7.30
C GLU A 129 -4.16 -15.57 -7.04
N TYR A 130 -5.29 -14.93 -7.29
CA TYR A 130 -5.47 -13.51 -7.06
C TYR A 130 -6.82 -13.25 -6.43
N LEU A 131 -6.95 -12.08 -5.81
CA LEU A 131 -8.21 -11.62 -5.25
C LEU A 131 -8.83 -10.51 -6.10
N VAL A 132 -10.15 -10.58 -6.22
CA VAL A 132 -11.06 -9.50 -6.59
C VAL A 132 -11.54 -8.85 -5.31
N GLN A 133 -11.41 -7.53 -5.20
CA GLN A 133 -11.73 -6.80 -3.98
C GLN A 133 -12.46 -5.49 -4.30
N ALA A 134 -13.51 -5.19 -3.54
CA ALA A 134 -14.30 -3.97 -3.73
C ALA A 134 -13.39 -2.74 -3.70
N PHE A 135 -13.60 -1.81 -4.64
CA PHE A 135 -12.79 -0.59 -4.69
C PHE A 135 -13.22 0.35 -3.56
N VAL A 136 -12.29 0.62 -2.64
CA VAL A 136 -12.49 1.60 -1.57
C VAL A 136 -11.99 2.95 -2.06
N ASP A 137 -12.89 3.94 -2.14
CA ASP A 137 -12.64 5.27 -2.67
C ASP A 137 -12.64 6.36 -1.59
N PHE A 138 -12.35 5.97 -0.34
CA PHE A 138 -12.23 6.91 0.75
C PHE A 138 -11.14 7.97 0.48
N PRO A 139 -11.38 9.23 0.90
CA PRO A 139 -10.53 10.35 0.52
C PRO A 139 -9.17 10.37 1.23
N VAL A 140 -9.01 9.58 2.31
CA VAL A 140 -7.82 9.58 3.16
C VAL A 140 -7.39 8.15 3.45
N GLU A 141 -6.07 7.92 3.37
CA GLU A 141 -5.43 6.67 3.78
C GLU A 141 -4.51 6.94 4.96
N TYR A 142 -4.62 6.12 6.00
CA TYR A 142 -3.77 6.16 7.18
C TYR A 142 -2.97 4.86 7.33
N SER A 143 -1.76 4.97 7.84
CA SER A 143 -0.92 3.86 8.29
C SER A 143 -0.70 3.99 9.79
N VAL A 144 -1.07 2.96 10.53
CA VAL A 144 -0.86 2.88 11.98
C VAL A 144 0.09 1.73 12.27
N PHE A 145 1.14 2.01 13.05
CA PHE A 145 2.04 1.00 13.58
C PHE A 145 1.69 0.76 15.03
N TYR A 146 1.01 -0.36 15.28
CA TYR A 146 0.60 -0.81 16.60
C TYR A 146 1.37 -2.08 16.98
N TYR A 147 1.78 -2.20 18.24
CA TYR A 147 2.24 -3.46 18.79
C TYR A 147 1.81 -3.60 20.25
N ARG A 148 1.68 -4.84 20.71
CA ARG A 148 1.41 -5.18 22.11
C ARG A 148 2.33 -6.30 22.56
N HIS A 149 2.91 -6.15 23.75
CA HIS A 149 3.65 -7.25 24.36
C HIS A 149 2.68 -8.29 24.94
N PRO A 150 2.98 -9.60 24.88
CA PRO A 150 2.07 -10.64 25.36
C PRO A 150 1.66 -10.51 26.84
N ALA A 151 2.50 -9.89 27.67
CA ALA A 151 2.24 -9.66 29.09
C ALA A 151 1.54 -8.32 29.39
N SER A 152 1.27 -7.50 28.38
CA SER A 152 0.67 -6.17 28.53
C SER A 152 -0.81 -6.20 28.19
N GLU A 153 -1.63 -5.56 29.02
CA GLU A 153 -3.07 -5.39 28.74
C GLU A 153 -3.33 -4.42 27.58
N LYS A 154 -2.46 -3.41 27.43
CA LYS A 154 -2.56 -2.38 26.38
C LYS A 154 -1.33 -2.40 25.48
N GLY A 155 -1.55 -2.09 24.21
CA GLY A 155 -0.47 -1.89 23.25
C GLY A 155 0.07 -0.47 23.23
N LEU A 156 0.86 -0.19 22.20
CA LEU A 156 1.39 1.13 21.87
C LEU A 156 1.23 1.37 20.38
N ILE A 157 0.78 2.57 20.02
CA ILE A 157 0.91 3.08 18.65
C ILE A 157 2.23 3.85 18.57
N SER A 158 3.23 3.29 17.91
CA SER A 158 4.54 3.96 17.73
C SER A 158 4.67 4.73 16.43
N GLY A 159 3.66 4.65 15.56
CA GLY A 159 3.62 5.41 14.32
C GLY A 159 2.19 5.64 13.86
N PHE A 160 1.85 6.88 13.54
CA PHE A 160 0.60 7.24 12.91
C PHE A 160 0.90 8.20 11.77
N ILE A 161 0.55 7.80 10.55
CA ILE A 161 0.96 8.50 9.33
C ILE A 161 -0.23 8.61 8.38
N GLN A 162 -0.52 9.82 7.91
CA GLN A 162 -1.38 10.00 6.74
C GLN A 162 -0.56 9.80 5.47
N LYS A 163 -1.15 9.09 4.51
CA LYS A 163 -0.53 8.75 3.25
C LYS A 163 -1.34 9.35 2.11
N ASP A 164 -0.74 10.33 1.44
CA ASP A 164 -1.31 10.93 0.24
C ASP A 164 -0.64 10.32 -0.99
N LEU A 165 -1.44 9.75 -1.88
CA LEU A 165 -0.95 9.23 -3.16
C LEU A 165 -0.43 10.37 -4.03
N LEU A 166 0.44 10.05 -5.01
CA LEU A 166 0.90 11.06 -5.95
C LEU A 166 -0.28 11.52 -6.80
N GLN A 167 -0.71 12.76 -6.60
CA GLN A 167 -1.90 13.33 -7.21
C GLN A 167 -1.67 14.81 -7.57
N ILE A 168 -2.52 15.32 -8.46
CA ILE A 168 -2.64 16.75 -8.77
C ILE A 168 -4.07 17.18 -8.49
N ARG A 169 -4.25 18.46 -8.20
CA ARG A 169 -5.56 19.09 -8.03
C ARG A 169 -5.83 19.98 -9.23
N GLY A 170 -6.97 19.80 -9.88
CA GLY A 170 -7.40 20.64 -10.99
C GLY A 170 -7.62 22.08 -10.57
N ASP A 171 -7.21 23.00 -11.43
CA ASP A 171 -7.46 24.43 -11.34
C ASP A 171 -8.51 24.90 -12.37
N GLY A 172 -9.00 23.99 -13.23
CA GLY A 172 -9.92 24.30 -14.32
C GLY A 172 -9.28 25.02 -15.51
N LEU A 173 -7.97 25.22 -15.52
CA LEU A 173 -7.25 26.02 -16.52
C LEU A 173 -6.08 25.24 -17.15
N SER A 174 -5.31 24.56 -16.32
CA SER A 174 -4.08 23.86 -16.71
C SER A 174 -4.37 22.40 -17.06
N THR A 175 -3.69 21.91 -18.09
CA THR A 175 -3.70 20.49 -18.46
C THR A 175 -3.03 19.62 -17.39
N ILE A 176 -3.32 18.32 -17.38
CA ILE A 176 -2.61 17.34 -16.54
C ILE A 176 -1.10 17.43 -16.74
N ASN A 177 -0.63 17.59 -17.99
CA ASN A 177 0.78 17.72 -18.31
C ASN A 177 1.43 18.97 -17.68
N GLU A 178 0.74 20.10 -17.69
CA GLU A 178 1.21 21.35 -17.06
C GLU A 178 1.26 21.23 -15.53
N LEU A 179 0.22 20.65 -14.94
CA LEU A 179 0.17 20.40 -13.50
C LEU A 179 1.29 19.45 -13.04
N ILE A 180 1.63 18.41 -13.82
CA ILE A 180 2.77 17.53 -13.54
C ILE A 180 4.11 18.31 -13.53
N LYS A 181 4.32 19.22 -14.50
CA LYS A 181 5.57 19.99 -14.63
C LYS A 181 5.85 20.87 -13.42
N VAL A 182 4.82 21.43 -12.81
CA VAL A 182 4.95 22.32 -11.64
C VAL A 182 4.87 21.57 -10.31
N HIS A 183 4.34 20.35 -10.29
CA HIS A 183 4.17 19.57 -9.05
C HIS A 183 5.52 19.26 -8.36
N PRO A 184 5.68 19.51 -7.05
CA PRO A 184 6.96 19.39 -6.34
C PRO A 184 7.65 18.03 -6.49
N LYS A 185 6.87 16.94 -6.47
CA LYS A 185 7.36 15.56 -6.58
C LYS A 185 7.17 14.93 -7.97
N ALA A 186 6.20 15.39 -8.76
CA ALA A 186 5.84 14.70 -10.01
C ALA A 186 6.78 15.13 -11.15
N LYS A 187 7.24 16.38 -11.12
CA LYS A 187 8.14 16.94 -12.14
C LYS A 187 9.42 16.14 -12.37
N SER A 188 9.97 15.51 -11.32
CA SER A 188 11.17 14.67 -11.43
C SER A 188 10.90 13.30 -12.06
N ARG A 189 9.64 12.97 -12.32
CA ARG A 189 9.17 11.69 -12.87
C ARG A 189 8.42 11.86 -14.19
N MET A 190 8.57 13.01 -14.82
CA MET A 190 7.73 13.43 -15.94
C MET A 190 7.70 12.38 -17.06
N THR A 191 8.83 11.81 -17.44
CA THR A 191 8.91 10.76 -18.48
C THR A 191 8.05 9.53 -18.14
N GLU A 192 8.13 9.01 -16.91
CA GLU A 192 7.31 7.87 -16.46
C GLU A 192 5.81 8.21 -16.52
N LEU A 193 5.46 9.40 -16.02
CA LEU A 193 4.06 9.82 -15.89
C LEU A 193 3.43 10.14 -17.24
N GLN A 194 4.19 10.70 -18.18
CA GLN A 194 3.71 10.98 -19.54
C GLN A 194 3.38 9.70 -20.30
N VAL A 195 4.22 8.66 -20.18
CA VAL A 195 3.92 7.35 -20.78
C VAL A 195 2.67 6.74 -20.13
N ARG A 196 2.54 6.82 -18.81
CA ARG A 196 1.42 6.21 -18.08
C ARG A 196 0.07 6.86 -18.38
N HIS A 197 0.04 8.17 -18.59
CA HIS A 197 -1.18 8.97 -18.75
C HIS A 197 -1.31 9.57 -20.15
N ALA A 198 -0.65 8.97 -21.15
CA ALA A 198 -0.53 9.51 -22.50
C ALA A 198 -1.87 9.89 -23.14
N ASP A 199 -2.92 9.12 -22.84
CA ASP A 199 -4.30 9.32 -23.31
C ASP A 199 -5.03 10.51 -22.64
N LYS A 200 -4.48 11.06 -21.56
CA LYS A 200 -5.14 12.06 -20.71
C LYS A 200 -4.33 13.34 -20.50
N LEU A 201 -3.11 13.43 -21.04
CA LEU A 201 -2.19 14.54 -20.76
C LEU A 201 -2.77 15.92 -21.04
N ASP A 202 -3.61 16.05 -22.08
CA ASP A 202 -4.23 17.32 -22.49
C ASP A 202 -5.58 17.58 -21.81
N LYS A 203 -6.08 16.66 -20.96
CA LYS A 203 -7.29 16.88 -20.16
C LYS A 203 -7.03 18.02 -19.18
N ILE A 204 -8.00 18.94 -19.05
CA ILE A 204 -8.05 19.95 -18.01
C ILE A 204 -8.98 19.42 -16.90
N PRO A 205 -8.48 19.07 -15.70
CA PRO A 205 -9.33 18.63 -14.60
C PRO A 205 -10.12 19.81 -14.02
N LEU A 206 -11.33 19.56 -13.53
CA LEU A 206 -12.18 20.59 -12.94
C LEU A 206 -11.54 21.22 -11.69
N PRO A 207 -11.90 22.46 -11.33
CA PRO A 207 -11.42 23.08 -10.10
C PRO A 207 -11.68 22.18 -8.88
N GLY A 208 -10.62 21.80 -8.17
CA GLY A 208 -10.70 20.92 -7.00
C GLY A 208 -10.70 19.41 -7.28
N GLU A 209 -10.83 18.97 -8.55
CA GLU A 209 -10.79 17.56 -8.93
C GLU A 209 -9.42 16.97 -8.58
N ILE A 210 -9.41 15.88 -7.80
CA ILE A 210 -8.19 15.12 -7.52
C ILE A 210 -7.96 14.14 -8.65
N TYR A 211 -6.84 14.32 -9.36
CA TYR A 211 -6.38 13.37 -10.37
C TYR A 211 -5.16 12.60 -9.86
N TYR A 212 -5.32 11.30 -9.65
CA TYR A 212 -4.25 10.42 -9.18
C TYR A 212 -3.27 10.09 -10.32
N LEU A 213 -2.01 10.50 -10.15
CA LEU A 213 -0.92 10.18 -11.06
C LEU A 213 -0.34 8.78 -10.81
N SER A 214 -0.50 8.25 -9.59
CA SER A 214 -0.06 6.91 -9.21
C SER A 214 -0.86 6.39 -8.02
N TYR A 215 -1.42 5.19 -8.15
CA TYR A 215 -2.02 4.44 -7.02
C TYR A 215 -0.98 3.66 -6.20
N ALA A 216 0.29 3.66 -6.63
CA ALA A 216 1.37 3.07 -5.84
C ALA A 216 1.81 4.04 -4.74
N GLY A 217 1.45 3.72 -3.50
CA GLY A 217 1.65 4.56 -2.33
C GLY A 217 3.04 4.47 -1.68
N ASN A 218 4.11 4.36 -2.46
CA ASN A 218 5.47 4.27 -1.92
C ASN A 218 6.17 5.64 -2.03
N HIS A 219 7.09 5.95 -1.10
CA HIS A 219 7.88 7.19 -1.15
C HIS A 219 8.63 7.32 -2.49
N ASN A 220 9.25 6.22 -2.93
CA ASN A 220 9.92 6.12 -4.23
C ASN A 220 8.97 6.21 -5.44
N ARG A 221 7.66 6.31 -5.23
CA ARG A 221 6.61 6.52 -6.24
C ARG A 221 5.93 7.90 -6.13
N GLY A 222 6.42 8.77 -5.25
CA GLY A 222 5.97 10.15 -5.12
C GLY A 222 4.87 10.37 -4.08
N ALA A 223 4.47 9.33 -3.34
CA ALA A 223 3.54 9.47 -2.23
C ALA A 223 4.11 10.41 -1.15
N GLN A 224 3.23 11.10 -0.45
CA GLN A 224 3.53 11.94 0.69
C GLN A 224 3.07 11.25 1.97
N PHE A 225 3.89 11.40 3.01
CA PHE A 225 3.65 10.83 4.32
C PHE A 225 3.70 11.97 5.32
N THR A 226 2.61 12.18 6.03
CA THR A 226 2.48 13.22 7.06
C THR A 226 2.46 12.52 8.41
N ASN A 227 3.42 12.85 9.28
CA ASN A 227 3.49 12.30 10.62
C ASN A 227 2.37 12.91 11.49
N LEU A 228 1.54 12.04 12.08
CA LEU A 228 0.41 12.37 12.93
C LEU A 228 0.60 11.88 14.37
N ALA A 229 1.85 11.76 14.85
CA ALA A 229 2.13 11.31 16.21
C ALA A 229 1.40 12.11 17.30
N ASN A 230 1.16 13.40 17.09
CA ASN A 230 0.45 14.26 18.04
C ASN A 230 -1.08 14.04 18.03
N GLU A 231 -1.61 13.31 17.04
CA GLU A 231 -3.03 12.97 16.91
C GLU A 231 -3.34 11.60 17.52
N ILE A 232 -2.36 10.94 18.14
CA ILE A 232 -2.57 9.67 18.84
C ILE A 232 -3.24 9.97 20.19
N ASP A 233 -4.45 9.43 20.38
CA ASP A 233 -5.23 9.55 21.60
C ASP A 233 -5.69 8.18 22.13
N ASP A 234 -6.31 8.19 23.31
CA ASP A 234 -6.86 6.98 23.93
C ASP A 234 -7.97 6.34 23.08
N THR A 235 -8.70 7.13 22.28
CA THR A 235 -9.77 6.61 21.41
C THR A 235 -9.18 5.69 20.35
N LEU A 236 -8.14 6.16 19.66
CA LEU A 236 -7.42 5.41 18.63
C LEU A 236 -6.72 4.19 19.24
N LEU A 237 -6.06 4.36 20.40
CA LEU A 237 -5.40 3.25 21.08
C LEU A 237 -6.40 2.16 21.48
N ASN A 238 -7.52 2.54 22.10
CA ASN A 238 -8.56 1.58 22.51
C ASN A 238 -9.20 0.85 21.32
N PHE A 239 -9.23 1.45 20.13
CA PHE A 239 -9.69 0.79 18.92
C PHE A 239 -8.77 -0.38 18.54
N PHE A 240 -7.46 -0.13 18.41
CA PHE A 240 -6.49 -1.19 18.10
C PHE A 240 -6.35 -2.18 19.23
N ASP A 241 -6.54 -1.75 20.48
CA ASP A 241 -6.49 -2.64 21.62
C ASP A 241 -7.60 -3.70 21.59
N LYS A 242 -8.76 -3.38 21.01
CA LYS A 242 -9.87 -4.33 20.82
C LYS A 242 -9.66 -5.27 19.65
N LEU A 243 -8.86 -4.87 18.65
CA LEU A 243 -8.53 -5.67 17.47
C LEU A 243 -7.42 -6.69 17.76
N SER A 244 -6.46 -6.34 18.62
CA SER A 244 -5.38 -7.23 19.03
C SER A 244 -5.87 -8.16 20.13
N HIS A 245 -6.11 -9.43 19.79
CA HIS A 245 -6.50 -10.50 20.73
C HIS A 245 -5.30 -11.27 21.27
#